data_AF-A0AAV0UFJ7-F1
#
_entry.id   AF-A0AAV0UFJ7-F1
#
_cell.length_a   1.000
_cell.length_b   1.000
_cell.length_c   1.000
_cell.angle_alpha   90.00
_cell.angle_beta   90.00
_cell.angle_gamma   90.00
#
_symmetry.space_group_name_H-M   'P 1'
#
loop_
_entity.id
_entity.type
_entity.pdbx_description
1 polymer ?
#
loop_
_entity_poly.entity_id
_entity_poly.type
_entity_poly.pdbx_seq_one_letter_code
_entity_poly.pdbx_strand_id
1 'polypeptide(L)'
;MGSDVTYVELSDASSKATVGLYAGMKPQELELLVRTALQHPKHEVCCGFHVTHEPSSSCRVNRYKNRPFAGIPRLVPLSVACDVPQVLVGHVSVLFLPLATEQSQQMLHSFQNDPKSAMLRHLEHMVTNQLDDLESMKQKVVDMEQLAKKVVAIGMKSSRPQVQIQILALADDIQRKCKCRGMNYNKVIETIKLLTIIENLLDKHMLSEEHGANLLELIVNEDKVLWNTLQSYRNDGDHSMDWNTIANRLSAFGCEPVKPIPSKKNKGKSPRKGIKQGNCLAKRRVRNTAGTFDVDIVTSLHAQHLLTSLELDIIKALIEQEDFQVLQILRVFKQSDRHDVIILRDALVSIVEEITMELGDEEKVTAAFARGMDNAVREVNQLEDSDKDSGSLEWQRHLSFLLGQWQAQQQLTSADVSVLLQMVNQRHNLLESAYEVFAGDGDANELLDTLQRVAKKNTAAD
;
A
#
# COMPACT_ATOMS: atom_id res chain seq x y z
N MET A 1 12.79 25.68 -18.39
CA MET A 1 11.95 25.09 -17.33
C MET A 1 11.32 26.24 -16.58
N GLY A 2 10.01 26.44 -16.71
CA GLY A 2 9.30 27.46 -15.93
C GLY A 2 9.18 26.93 -14.51
N SER A 3 9.75 27.62 -13.53
CA SER A 3 9.49 27.35 -12.13
C SER A 3 8.06 27.77 -11.82
N ASP A 4 7.19 26.83 -11.46
CA ASP A 4 5.84 27.15 -10.99
C ASP A 4 5.96 27.98 -9.69
N VAL A 5 5.49 29.22 -9.74
CA VAL A 5 5.42 30.11 -8.58
C VAL A 5 4.04 30.00 -7.96
N THR A 6 3.97 29.62 -6.69
CA THR A 6 2.75 29.58 -5.89
C THR A 6 2.64 30.86 -5.07
N TYR A 7 1.55 31.61 -5.24
CA TYR A 7 1.29 32.80 -4.43
C TYR A 7 0.47 32.43 -3.20
N VAL A 8 0.99 32.79 -2.01
CA VAL A 8 0.34 32.50 -0.73
C VAL A 8 0.05 33.81 -0.02
N GLU A 9 -1.20 34.03 0.40
CA GLU A 9 -1.55 35.13 1.31
C GLU A 9 -1.19 34.72 2.74
N LEU A 10 -0.21 35.42 3.29
CA LEU A 10 0.23 35.26 4.66
C LEU A 10 -0.48 36.28 5.53
N SER A 11 -0.97 35.82 6.67
CA SER A 11 -1.58 36.65 7.71
C SER A 11 -0.81 36.52 9.02
N ASP A 12 -0.57 37.66 9.66
CA ASP A 12 -0.25 37.77 11.07
C ASP A 12 -1.36 38.58 11.77
N ALA A 13 -1.36 38.64 13.10
CA ALA A 13 -2.28 39.44 13.90
C ALA A 13 -2.35 40.92 13.47
N SER A 14 -1.27 41.46 12.90
CA SER A 14 -1.15 42.89 12.58
C SER A 14 -1.02 43.22 11.09
N SER A 15 -0.69 42.25 10.24
CA SER A 15 -0.35 42.50 8.84
C SER A 15 -0.76 41.34 7.92
N LYS A 16 -0.95 41.67 6.64
CA LYS A 16 -1.22 40.71 5.57
C LYS A 16 -0.28 40.99 4.40
N ALA A 17 0.28 39.94 3.82
CA ALA A 17 1.14 40.07 2.64
C ALA A 17 1.01 38.84 1.73
N THR A 18 1.06 39.06 0.42
CA THR A 18 1.10 37.97 -0.56
C THR A 18 2.54 37.71 -0.96
N VAL A 19 2.99 36.46 -0.79
CA VAL A 19 4.36 36.05 -1.08
C VAL A 19 4.37 34.99 -2.18
N GLY A 20 5.22 35.18 -3.18
CA GLY A 20 5.46 34.19 -4.24
C GLY A 20 6.52 33.19 -3.81
N LEU A 21 6.18 31.90 -3.81
CA LEU A 21 7.03 30.79 -3.42
C LEU A 21 7.32 29.90 -4.62
N TYR A 22 8.56 29.44 -4.75
CA TYR A 22 8.95 28.45 -5.75
C TYR A 22 9.56 27.23 -5.06
N ALA A 23 9.36 26.05 -5.65
CA ALA A 23 9.90 24.81 -5.10
C ALA A 23 11.44 24.84 -5.11
N GLY A 24 12.05 24.47 -3.97
CA GLY A 24 13.50 24.49 -3.77
C GLY A 24 14.06 25.83 -3.25
N MET A 25 13.21 26.79 -2.85
CA MET A 25 13.65 28.00 -2.16
C MET A 25 14.36 27.63 -0.85
N LYS A 26 15.52 28.25 -0.55
CA LYS A 26 16.23 27.95 0.70
C LYS A 26 15.41 28.44 1.91
N PRO A 27 15.36 27.69 3.03
CA PRO A 27 14.60 28.11 4.22
C PRO A 27 14.97 29.52 4.72
N GLN A 28 16.25 29.91 4.66
CA GLN A 28 16.70 31.24 5.10
C GLN A 28 16.20 32.36 4.18
N GLU A 29 16.04 32.07 2.88
CA GLU A 29 15.48 33.01 1.90
C GLU A 29 13.98 33.20 2.15
N LEU A 30 13.25 32.09 2.38
CA LEU A 30 11.84 32.14 2.73
C LEU A 30 11.61 32.89 4.05
N GLU A 31 12.41 32.61 5.07
CA GLU A 31 12.34 33.31 6.36
C GLU A 31 12.55 34.83 6.19
N LEU A 32 13.57 35.24 5.43
CA LEU A 32 13.85 36.65 5.16
C LEU A 32 12.69 37.31 4.39
N LEU A 33 12.13 36.60 3.41
CA LEU A 33 11.02 37.08 2.58
C LEU A 33 9.76 37.30 3.42
N VAL A 34 9.38 36.30 4.24
CA VAL A 34 8.22 36.36 5.14
C VAL A 34 8.39 37.48 6.17
N ARG A 35 9.57 37.57 6.79
CA ARG A 35 9.88 38.63 7.77
C ARG A 35 9.77 40.03 7.14
N THR A 36 10.31 40.20 5.94
CA THR A 36 10.27 41.48 5.21
C THR A 36 8.85 41.84 4.81
N ALA A 37 8.08 40.86 4.33
CA ALA A 37 6.71 41.05 3.88
C ALA A 37 5.75 41.43 5.02
N LEU A 38 5.89 40.81 6.20
CA LEU A 38 5.04 41.06 7.36
C LEU A 38 5.57 42.14 8.32
N GLN A 39 6.73 42.74 8.03
CA GLN A 39 7.41 43.74 8.87
C GLN A 39 7.73 43.28 10.30
N HIS A 40 7.97 41.98 10.50
CA HIS A 40 8.28 41.44 11.83
C HIS A 40 9.66 41.86 12.35
N PRO A 41 9.84 41.98 13.68
CA PRO A 41 11.13 42.27 14.30
C PRO A 41 12.22 41.27 13.86
N LYS A 42 13.47 41.76 13.73
CA LYS A 42 14.63 40.94 13.33
C LYS A 42 14.96 39.79 14.29
N HIS A 43 14.37 39.78 15.48
CA HIS A 43 14.69 38.82 16.54
C HIS A 43 13.75 37.61 16.58
N GLU A 44 12.75 37.53 15.70
CA GLU A 44 11.83 36.39 15.65
C GLU A 44 12.16 35.49 14.47
N VAL A 45 12.15 34.17 14.69
CA VAL A 45 12.42 33.17 13.65
C VAL A 45 11.11 32.55 13.21
N CYS A 46 10.86 32.55 11.91
CA CYS A 46 9.71 31.85 11.32
C CYS A 46 9.97 30.34 11.41
N CYS A 47 9.11 29.60 12.12
CA CYS A 47 9.26 28.15 12.29
C CYS A 47 8.35 27.34 11.34
N GLY A 48 7.31 27.97 10.79
CA GLY A 48 6.41 27.32 9.85
C GLY A 48 5.10 28.08 9.66
N PHE A 49 4.09 27.34 9.20
CA PHE A 49 2.80 27.87 8.79
C PHE A 49 1.66 27.06 9.41
N HIS A 50 0.61 27.74 9.83
CA HIS A 50 -0.66 27.15 10.22
C HIS A 50 -1.65 27.35 9.07
N VAL A 51 -2.08 26.26 8.45
CA VAL A 51 -2.98 26.28 7.28
C VAL A 51 -4.37 25.84 7.72
N THR A 52 -5.33 26.74 7.54
CA THR A 52 -6.75 26.48 7.77
C THR A 52 -7.49 26.42 6.45
N HIS A 53 -8.38 25.43 6.30
CA HIS A 53 -9.17 25.30 5.08
C HIS A 53 -10.29 26.33 5.11
N GLU A 54 -10.24 27.32 4.23
CA GLU A 54 -11.36 28.24 4.08
C GLU A 54 -12.48 27.49 3.35
N PRO A 55 -13.71 27.41 3.91
CA PRO A 55 -14.84 26.86 3.17
C PRO A 55 -15.08 27.80 2.00
N SER A 56 -14.83 27.31 0.78
CA SER A 56 -14.95 28.08 -0.45
C SER A 56 -16.33 28.72 -0.56
N SER A 57 -16.38 30.04 -0.34
CA SER A 57 -17.61 30.82 -0.25
C SER A 57 -18.37 30.96 -1.58
N SER A 58 -17.89 30.35 -2.67
CA SER A 58 -18.49 30.47 -4.01
C SER A 58 -19.31 29.27 -4.48
N CYS A 59 -19.43 28.18 -3.72
CA CYS A 59 -20.34 27.08 -4.09
C CYS A 59 -21.79 27.39 -3.67
N ARG A 60 -22.51 28.12 -4.53
CA ARG A 60 -23.99 28.18 -4.49
C ARG A 60 -24.55 26.83 -4.94
N VAL A 61 -24.65 25.85 -4.04
CA VAL A 61 -25.39 24.60 -4.31
C VAL A 61 -26.27 24.23 -3.13
N ASN A 62 -27.56 24.15 -3.45
CA ASN A 62 -28.71 23.46 -2.87
C ASN A 62 -28.69 23.01 -1.40
N ARG A 63 -29.74 23.47 -0.72
CA ARG A 63 -30.21 23.04 0.60
C ARG A 63 -30.54 21.54 0.62
N TYR A 64 -29.58 20.68 0.89
CA TYR A 64 -29.81 19.46 1.66
C TYR A 64 -28.72 19.36 2.73
N LYS A 65 -29.16 19.00 3.94
CA LYS A 65 -28.43 19.16 5.21
C LYS A 65 -27.22 18.22 5.31
N ASN A 66 -26.11 18.55 4.65
CA ASN A 66 -24.81 17.96 4.99
C ASN A 66 -24.15 18.79 6.09
N ARG A 67 -23.79 18.13 7.20
CA ARG A 67 -22.96 18.74 8.25
C ARG A 67 -21.64 19.19 7.61
N PRO A 68 -21.23 20.46 7.77
CA PRO A 68 -19.94 20.89 7.27
C PRO A 68 -18.84 20.15 8.04
N PHE A 69 -18.03 19.36 7.33
CA PHE A 69 -16.76 18.87 7.86
C PHE A 69 -15.87 20.08 8.08
N ALA A 70 -15.67 20.46 9.35
CA ALA A 70 -14.65 21.43 9.71
C ALA A 70 -13.29 20.81 9.41
N GLY A 71 -12.61 21.27 8.35
CA GLY A 71 -11.28 20.80 8.01
C GLY A 71 -10.33 21.02 9.18
N ILE A 72 -9.62 19.97 9.59
CA ILE A 72 -8.68 20.02 10.70
C ILE A 72 -7.52 20.96 10.30
N PRO A 73 -7.19 21.99 11.09
CA PRO A 73 -6.03 22.83 10.82
C PRO A 73 -4.75 21.99 10.76
N ARG A 74 -3.85 22.31 9.82
CA ARG A 74 -2.57 21.62 9.68
C ARG A 74 -1.40 22.56 9.91
N LEU A 75 -0.35 22.03 10.54
CA LEU A 75 0.93 22.72 10.72
C LEU A 75 1.89 22.26 9.63
N VAL A 76 2.51 23.22 8.94
CA VAL A 76 3.48 22.98 7.85
C VAL A 76 4.83 23.57 8.26
N PRO A 77 5.86 22.75 8.49
CA PRO A 77 7.21 23.24 8.77
C PRO A 77 7.78 24.06 7.61
N LEU A 78 8.66 25.02 7.92
CA LEU A 78 9.29 25.90 6.92
C LEU A 78 10.01 25.11 5.82
N SER A 79 10.71 24.04 6.17
CA SER A 79 11.42 23.16 5.21
C SER A 79 10.47 22.48 4.22
N VAL A 80 9.31 22.01 4.69
CA VAL A 80 8.31 21.36 3.85
C VAL A 80 7.67 22.35 2.88
N ALA A 81 7.41 23.57 3.33
CA ALA A 81 6.91 24.65 2.48
C ALA A 81 7.89 25.05 1.37
N CYS A 82 9.19 24.98 1.63
CA CYS A 82 10.25 25.20 0.64
C CYS A 82 10.27 24.13 -0.45
N ASP A 83 10.05 22.87 -0.08
CA ASP A 83 10.09 21.74 -1.03
C ASP A 83 8.79 21.62 -1.82
N VAL A 84 7.63 21.82 -1.17
CA VAL A 84 6.31 21.61 -1.76
C VAL A 84 5.37 22.78 -1.41
N PRO A 85 5.49 23.96 -2.06
CA PRO A 85 4.65 25.13 -1.75
C PRO A 85 3.14 24.89 -1.87
N GLN A 86 2.72 23.88 -2.64
CA GLN A 86 1.32 23.50 -2.84
C GLN A 86 0.63 23.02 -1.55
N VAL A 87 1.38 22.70 -0.49
CA VAL A 87 0.78 22.37 0.82
C VAL A 87 0.24 23.61 1.56
N LEU A 88 0.52 24.82 1.06
CA LEU A 88 0.06 26.08 1.62
C LEU A 88 -1.25 26.59 0.98
N VAL A 89 -2.11 25.68 0.53
CA VAL A 89 -3.45 26.02 0.02
C VAL A 89 -4.42 26.22 1.18
N GLY A 90 -5.01 27.42 1.27
CA GLY A 90 -5.97 27.82 2.29
C GLY A 90 -5.64 29.17 2.91
N HIS A 91 -6.23 29.46 4.08
CA HIS A 91 -5.84 30.62 4.89
C HIS A 91 -4.61 30.25 5.71
N VAL A 92 -3.50 30.93 5.43
CA VAL A 92 -2.18 30.63 5.99
C VAL A 92 -1.79 31.69 7.00
N SER A 93 -1.52 31.27 8.23
CA SER A 93 -0.97 32.11 9.29
C SER A 93 0.46 31.71 9.59
N VAL A 94 1.35 32.69 9.71
CA VAL A 94 2.78 32.44 9.97
C VAL A 94 3.01 32.19 11.44
N LEU A 95 3.87 31.22 11.77
CA LEU A 95 4.28 30.92 13.13
C LEU A 95 5.68 31.47 13.38
N PHE A 96 5.77 32.46 14.28
CA PHE A 96 7.04 33.00 14.75
C PHE A 96 7.36 32.46 16.14
N LEU A 97 8.60 32.01 16.32
CA LEU A 97 9.16 31.71 17.63
C LEU A 97 10.04 32.88 18.08
N PRO A 98 9.83 33.44 19.28
CA PRO A 98 10.75 34.43 19.83
C PRO A 98 12.13 33.77 20.04
N LEU A 99 13.22 34.40 19.57
CA LEU A 99 14.56 33.95 19.99
C LEU A 99 14.62 34.03 21.50
N ALA A 100 14.90 32.90 22.14
CA ALA A 100 15.26 32.88 23.55
C ALA A 100 16.54 33.71 23.72
N THR A 101 16.40 34.98 24.12
CA THR A 101 17.50 35.76 24.67
C THR A 101 17.96 35.07 25.97
N GLU A 102 19.24 35.17 26.33
CA GLU A 102 19.77 34.54 27.56
C GLU A 102 19.02 34.99 28.84
N GLN A 103 18.38 36.18 28.83
CA GLN A 103 17.47 36.62 29.89
C GLN A 103 16.16 35.83 29.96
N SER A 104 15.66 35.32 28.84
CA SER A 104 14.47 34.48 28.77
C SER A 104 14.73 33.07 29.31
N GLN A 105 15.97 32.56 29.19
CA GLN A 105 16.38 31.30 29.83
C GLN A 105 16.42 31.41 31.36
N GLN A 106 16.77 32.58 31.91
CA GLN A 106 16.68 32.82 33.36
C GLN A 106 15.24 32.99 33.87
N MET A 107 14.33 33.62 33.09
CA MET A 107 12.90 33.64 33.45
C MET A 107 12.22 32.28 33.30
N LEU A 108 12.59 31.46 32.31
CA LEU A 108 12.03 30.11 32.11
C LEU A 108 12.25 29.19 33.31
N HIS A 109 13.36 29.34 34.04
CA HIS A 109 13.58 28.64 35.31
C HIS A 109 12.62 29.07 36.44
N SER A 110 12.04 30.28 36.39
CA SER A 110 11.09 30.76 37.41
C SER A 110 9.63 30.34 37.16
N PHE A 111 9.29 29.87 35.95
CA PHE A 111 7.93 29.44 35.58
C PHE A 111 7.71 27.92 35.67
N GLN A 112 8.59 27.19 36.37
CA GLN A 112 8.59 25.73 36.43
C GLN A 112 7.32 25.12 37.09
N ASN A 113 6.46 25.94 37.71
CA ASN A 113 5.22 25.55 38.37
C ASN A 113 3.93 26.00 37.66
N ASP A 114 4.01 26.66 36.49
CA ASP A 114 2.81 27.16 35.79
C ASP A 114 2.25 26.09 34.81
N PRO A 115 0.96 25.73 34.84
CA PRO A 115 0.35 24.75 33.93
C PRO A 115 0.58 25.05 32.43
N LYS A 116 0.82 26.31 32.04
CA LYS A 116 1.17 26.66 30.64
C LYS A 116 2.56 26.16 30.21
N SER A 117 3.49 25.98 31.16
CA SER A 117 4.82 25.39 30.91
C SER A 117 4.75 23.90 30.55
N ALA A 118 3.72 23.18 31.03
CA ALA A 118 3.53 21.78 30.67
C ALA A 118 3.15 21.61 29.19
N MET A 119 2.35 22.53 28.64
CA MET A 119 1.95 22.50 27.24
C MET A 119 3.12 22.82 26.30
N LEU A 120 3.97 23.79 26.66
CA LEU A 120 5.19 24.09 25.91
C LEU A 120 6.19 22.92 25.92
N ARG A 121 6.41 22.28 27.07
CA ARG A 121 7.24 21.07 27.14
C ARG A 121 6.67 19.90 26.32
N HIS A 122 5.35 19.77 26.27
CA HIS A 122 4.71 18.76 25.43
C HIS A 122 4.89 19.06 23.94
N LEU A 123 4.78 20.32 23.52
CA LEU A 123 5.06 20.76 22.16
C LEU A 123 6.53 20.57 21.78
N GLU A 124 7.47 20.95 22.65
CA GLU A 124 8.90 20.71 22.44
C GLU A 124 9.19 19.22 22.27
N HIS A 125 8.65 18.37 23.15
CA HIS A 125 8.82 16.91 23.06
C HIS A 125 8.21 16.33 21.78
N MET A 126 7.08 16.87 21.31
CA MET A 126 6.45 16.44 20.07
C MET A 126 7.27 16.85 18.85
N VAL A 127 7.86 18.05 18.85
CA VAL A 127 8.74 18.54 17.78
C VAL A 127 10.06 17.77 17.76
N THR A 128 10.67 17.48 18.91
CA THR A 128 11.92 16.68 18.97
C THR A 128 11.68 15.26 18.49
N ASN A 129 10.57 14.62 18.90
CA ASN A 129 10.21 13.29 18.40
C ASN A 129 10.02 13.27 16.87
N GLN A 130 9.36 14.31 16.31
CA GLN A 130 9.18 14.42 14.86
C GLN A 130 10.50 14.63 14.10
N LEU A 131 11.46 15.35 14.70
CA LEU A 131 12.79 15.52 14.10
C LEU A 131 13.60 14.22 14.12
N ASP A 132 13.57 13.48 15.24
CA ASP A 132 14.23 12.18 15.34
C ASP A 132 13.64 11.17 14.35
N ASP A 133 12.31 11.18 14.15
CA ASP A 133 11.64 10.36 13.15
C ASP A 133 12.06 10.73 11.72
N LEU A 134 12.21 12.03 11.43
CA LEU A 134 12.64 12.50 10.12
C LEU A 134 14.11 12.14 9.83
N GLU A 135 14.99 12.27 10.82
CA GLU A 135 16.40 11.88 10.70
C GLU A 135 16.53 10.36 10.55
N SER A 136 15.73 9.59 11.29
CA SER A 136 15.61 8.14 11.12
C SER A 136 15.15 7.76 9.71
N MET A 137 14.16 8.47 9.14
CA MET A 137 13.71 8.24 7.76
C MET A 137 14.81 8.55 6.74
N LYS A 138 15.54 9.66 6.90
CA LYS A 138 16.66 10.00 6.00
C LYS A 138 17.73 8.91 6.03
N GLN A 139 18.10 8.43 7.22
CA GLN A 139 19.08 7.36 7.37
C GLN A 139 18.59 6.05 6.72
N LYS A 140 17.30 5.70 6.90
CA LYS A 140 16.68 4.53 6.25
C LYS A 140 16.79 4.58 4.72
N VAL A 141 16.56 5.75 4.11
CA VAL A 141 16.66 5.92 2.65
C VAL A 141 18.10 5.74 2.17
N VAL A 142 19.06 6.33 2.88
CA VAL A 142 20.49 6.20 2.55
C VAL A 142 20.93 4.73 2.61
N ASP A 143 20.55 4.00 3.65
CA ASP A 143 20.95 2.60 3.82
C ASP A 143 20.28 1.67 2.80
N MET A 144 19.03 1.95 2.40
CA MET A 144 18.38 1.23 1.30
C MET A 144 19.06 1.48 -0.05
N GLU A 145 19.56 2.70 -0.30
CA GLU A 145 20.34 2.99 -1.50
C GLU A 145 21.71 2.27 -1.48
N GLN A 146 22.35 2.20 -0.32
CA GLN A 146 23.59 1.43 -0.14
C GLN A 146 23.37 -0.06 -0.41
N LEU A 147 22.23 -0.63 0.02
CA LEU A 147 21.86 -2.01 -0.26
C LEU A 147 21.83 -2.28 -1.78
N ALA A 148 21.11 -1.45 -2.55
CA ALA A 148 21.03 -1.59 -4.00
C ALA A 148 22.41 -1.43 -4.67
N LYS A 149 23.19 -0.40 -4.27
CA LYS A 149 24.56 -0.18 -4.75
C LYS A 149 25.47 -1.38 -4.49
N LYS A 150 25.33 -2.03 -3.34
CA LYS A 150 26.11 -3.22 -2.98
C LYS A 150 25.79 -4.40 -3.88
N VAL A 151 24.51 -4.65 -4.17
CA VAL A 151 24.08 -5.71 -5.11
C VAL A 151 24.60 -5.45 -6.52
N VAL A 152 24.53 -4.19 -7.00
CA VAL A 152 25.12 -3.79 -8.28
C VAL A 152 26.63 -4.05 -8.30
N ALA A 153 27.36 -3.67 -7.24
CA ALA A 153 28.80 -3.90 -7.16
C ALA A 153 29.16 -5.40 -7.26
N ILE A 154 28.39 -6.28 -6.61
CA ILE A 154 28.56 -7.73 -6.73
C ILE A 154 28.27 -8.21 -8.16
N GLY A 155 27.18 -7.72 -8.77
CA GLY A 155 26.83 -8.05 -10.16
C GLY A 155 27.91 -7.64 -11.16
N MET A 156 28.53 -6.48 -10.97
CA MET A 156 29.60 -5.98 -11.84
C MET A 156 30.92 -6.76 -11.71
N LYS A 157 31.11 -7.53 -10.63
CA LYS A 157 32.26 -8.43 -10.44
C LYS A 157 32.09 -9.78 -11.12
N SER A 158 30.86 -10.15 -11.51
CA SER A 158 30.61 -11.42 -12.22
C SER A 158 31.21 -11.39 -13.63
N SER A 159 31.92 -12.45 -13.99
CA SER A 159 32.50 -12.63 -15.32
C SER A 159 31.48 -13.12 -16.36
N ARG A 160 30.36 -13.71 -15.92
CA ARG A 160 29.30 -14.23 -16.80
C ARG A 160 28.23 -13.17 -17.07
N PRO A 161 28.01 -12.76 -18.34
CA PRO A 161 27.00 -11.73 -18.67
C PRO A 161 25.58 -12.09 -18.22
N GLN A 162 25.21 -13.37 -18.25
CA GLN A 162 23.88 -13.82 -17.82
C GLN A 162 23.65 -13.60 -16.33
N VAL A 163 24.65 -13.91 -15.50
CA VAL A 163 24.60 -13.71 -14.05
C VAL A 163 24.60 -12.21 -13.72
N GLN A 164 25.43 -11.43 -14.41
CA GLN A 164 25.43 -9.97 -14.27
C GLN A 164 24.04 -9.37 -14.54
N ILE A 165 23.36 -9.76 -15.63
CA ILE A 165 22.01 -9.28 -15.96
C ILE A 165 21.00 -9.67 -14.87
N GLN A 166 21.06 -10.91 -14.36
CA GLN A 166 20.17 -11.37 -13.28
C GLN A 166 20.37 -10.54 -11.99
N ILE A 167 21.62 -10.30 -11.59
CA ILE A 167 21.93 -9.53 -10.38
C ILE A 167 21.54 -8.05 -10.54
N LEU A 168 21.72 -7.46 -11.72
CA LEU A 168 21.28 -6.09 -11.99
C LEU A 168 19.75 -5.96 -11.96
N ALA A 169 19.02 -6.93 -12.54
CA ALA A 169 17.56 -6.96 -12.45
C ALA A 169 17.07 -7.09 -10.99
N LEU A 170 17.80 -7.83 -10.15
CA LEU A 170 17.53 -7.93 -8.73
C LEU A 170 17.76 -6.59 -8.01
N ALA A 171 18.82 -5.85 -8.35
CA ALA A 171 19.07 -4.52 -7.79
C ALA A 171 17.94 -3.52 -8.12
N ASP A 172 17.44 -3.55 -9.36
CA ASP A 172 16.28 -2.74 -9.78
C ASP A 172 14.99 -3.14 -9.03
N ASP A 173 14.80 -4.44 -8.76
CA ASP A 173 13.68 -4.92 -7.96
C ASP A 173 13.76 -4.46 -6.51
N ILE A 174 14.95 -4.48 -5.88
CA ILE A 174 15.17 -3.92 -4.55
C ILE A 174 14.83 -2.43 -4.54
N GLN A 175 15.32 -1.67 -5.51
CA GLN A 175 15.06 -0.23 -5.56
C GLN A 175 13.56 0.08 -5.69
N ARG A 176 12.80 -0.74 -6.44
CA ARG A 176 11.34 -0.64 -6.52
C ARG A 176 10.66 -1.03 -5.21
N LYS A 177 11.03 -2.16 -4.60
CA LYS A 177 10.48 -2.61 -3.32
C LYS A 177 10.73 -1.60 -2.20
N CYS A 178 11.91 -1.00 -2.13
CA CYS A 178 12.26 0.03 -1.16
C CYS A 178 11.38 1.28 -1.29
N LYS A 179 10.96 1.65 -2.51
CA LYS A 179 10.03 2.76 -2.75
C LYS A 179 8.60 2.45 -2.34
N CYS A 180 8.16 1.19 -2.46
CA CYS A 180 6.76 0.83 -2.28
C CYS A 180 6.41 0.25 -0.89
N ARG A 181 7.31 -0.47 -0.23
CA ARG A 181 6.92 -1.39 0.86
C ARG A 181 7.59 -1.16 2.22
N GLY A 182 8.43 -0.12 2.38
CA GLY A 182 9.05 0.21 3.67
C GLY A 182 9.73 -0.99 4.35
N MET A 183 10.91 -1.41 3.88
CA MET A 183 11.65 -2.50 4.53
C MET A 183 12.00 -2.16 5.97
N ASN A 184 11.95 -3.16 6.86
CA ASN A 184 12.40 -2.99 8.24
C ASN A 184 13.90 -2.63 8.26
N TYR A 185 14.24 -1.50 8.86
CA TYR A 185 15.60 -0.95 8.91
C TYR A 185 16.64 -1.94 9.44
N ASN A 186 16.32 -2.65 10.52
CA ASN A 186 17.23 -3.64 11.10
C ASN A 186 17.51 -4.78 10.12
N LYS A 187 16.52 -5.17 9.31
CA LYS A 187 16.74 -6.16 8.25
C LYS A 187 17.68 -5.63 7.19
N VAL A 188 17.54 -4.37 6.76
CA VAL A 188 18.43 -3.76 5.74
C VAL A 188 19.90 -3.83 6.18
N ILE A 189 20.19 -3.45 7.43
CA ILE A 189 21.55 -3.52 7.98
C ILE A 189 22.08 -4.96 7.95
N GLU A 190 21.26 -5.91 8.38
CA GLU A 190 21.65 -7.32 8.38
C GLU A 190 21.86 -7.87 6.96
N THR A 191 21.04 -7.44 6.00
CA THR A 191 21.17 -7.82 4.60
C THR A 191 22.49 -7.32 4.04
N ILE A 192 22.87 -6.07 4.31
CA ILE A 192 24.15 -5.51 3.86
C ILE A 192 25.35 -6.31 4.41
N LYS A 193 25.28 -6.75 5.67
CA LYS A 193 26.32 -7.61 6.26
C LYS A 193 26.41 -8.96 5.53
N LEU A 194 25.28 -9.60 5.27
CA LEU A 194 25.24 -10.87 4.53
C LEU A 194 25.75 -10.72 3.09
N LEU A 195 25.39 -9.65 2.40
CA LEU A 195 25.91 -9.33 1.07
C LEU A 195 27.44 -9.17 1.08
N THR A 196 28.00 -8.60 2.14
CA THR A 196 29.46 -8.46 2.30
C THR A 196 30.12 -9.84 2.48
N ILE A 197 29.47 -10.78 3.15
CA ILE A 197 29.96 -12.16 3.26
C ILE A 197 29.93 -12.85 1.89
N ILE A 198 28.83 -12.73 1.14
CA ILE A 198 28.72 -13.32 -0.21
C ILE A 198 29.75 -12.73 -1.15
N GLU A 199 29.93 -11.41 -1.14
CA GLU A 199 30.95 -10.74 -1.94
C GLU A 199 32.34 -11.32 -1.64
N ASN A 200 32.70 -11.47 -0.36
CA ASN A 200 33.97 -12.07 0.04
C ASN A 200 34.12 -13.54 -0.40
N LEU A 201 33.03 -14.32 -0.41
CA LEU A 201 33.04 -15.71 -0.88
C LEU A 201 33.21 -15.80 -2.40
N LEU A 202 32.61 -14.87 -3.15
CA LEU A 202 32.78 -14.75 -4.59
C LEU A 202 34.20 -14.29 -4.94
N ASP A 203 34.72 -13.27 -4.26
CA ASP A 203 36.08 -12.75 -4.47
C ASP A 203 37.16 -13.81 -4.19
N LYS A 204 36.93 -14.69 -3.20
CA LYS A 204 37.82 -15.82 -2.89
C LYS A 204 37.59 -17.06 -3.79
N HIS A 205 36.69 -16.97 -4.77
CA HIS A 205 36.28 -18.07 -5.64
C HIS A 205 35.78 -19.32 -4.88
N MET A 206 35.29 -19.14 -3.65
CA MET A 206 34.73 -20.26 -2.86
C MET A 206 33.32 -20.61 -3.33
N LEU A 207 32.59 -19.62 -3.84
CA LEU A 207 31.24 -19.75 -4.38
C LEU A 207 31.26 -19.52 -5.90
N SER A 208 30.54 -20.36 -6.67
CA SER A 208 30.38 -20.09 -8.10
C SER A 208 29.45 -18.89 -8.33
N GLU A 209 29.63 -18.17 -9.44
CA GLU A 209 28.82 -16.99 -9.75
C GLU A 209 27.31 -17.30 -9.81
N GLU A 210 26.93 -18.47 -10.35
CA GLU A 210 25.54 -18.92 -10.43
C GLU A 210 24.93 -19.16 -9.03
N HIS A 211 25.67 -19.82 -8.15
CA HIS A 211 25.24 -20.03 -6.77
C HIS A 211 25.18 -18.71 -6.00
N GLY A 212 26.10 -17.78 -6.28
CA GLY A 212 26.07 -16.41 -5.77
C GLY A 212 24.80 -15.67 -6.16
N ALA A 213 24.44 -15.69 -7.44
CA ALA A 213 23.22 -15.06 -7.93
C ALA A 213 21.95 -15.58 -7.24
N ASN A 214 21.84 -16.90 -7.09
CA ASN A 214 20.69 -17.53 -6.43
C ASN A 214 20.63 -17.20 -4.93
N LEU A 215 21.77 -17.15 -4.25
CA LEU A 215 21.81 -16.75 -2.84
C LEU A 215 21.44 -15.28 -2.65
N LEU A 216 21.89 -14.39 -3.56
CA LEU A 216 21.47 -12.99 -3.55
C LEU A 216 19.94 -12.88 -3.70
N GLU A 217 19.35 -13.61 -4.63
CA GLU A 217 17.91 -13.64 -4.85
C GLU A 217 17.15 -14.11 -3.60
N LEU A 218 17.60 -15.20 -2.97
CA LEU A 218 16.97 -15.71 -1.75
C LEU A 218 17.07 -14.74 -0.56
N ILE A 219 18.21 -14.08 -0.38
CA ILE A 219 18.42 -13.10 0.69
C ILE A 219 17.52 -11.89 0.48
N VAL A 220 17.46 -11.38 -0.74
CA VAL A 220 16.65 -10.22 -1.12
C VAL A 220 15.15 -10.50 -1.01
N ASN A 221 14.73 -11.74 -1.28
CA ASN A 221 13.35 -12.16 -1.12
C ASN A 221 12.98 -12.55 0.32
N GLU A 222 13.86 -12.28 1.29
CA GLU A 222 13.64 -12.55 2.71
C GLU A 222 13.26 -14.01 3.02
N ASP A 223 13.93 -14.98 2.40
CA ASP A 223 13.69 -16.39 2.72
C ASP A 223 14.02 -16.66 4.20
N LYS A 224 12.98 -16.87 5.01
CA LYS A 224 13.10 -17.04 6.48
C LYS A 224 14.02 -18.19 6.87
N VAL A 225 14.03 -19.28 6.10
CA VAL A 225 14.85 -20.46 6.42
C VAL A 225 16.32 -20.14 6.22
N LEU A 226 16.62 -19.47 5.09
CA LEU A 226 17.96 -18.98 4.82
C LEU A 226 18.41 -17.99 5.89
N TRP A 227 17.58 -16.99 6.20
CA TRP A 227 17.85 -15.99 7.22
C TRP A 227 18.15 -16.59 8.59
N ASN A 228 17.35 -17.55 9.06
CA ASN A 228 17.58 -18.21 10.34
C ASN A 228 18.90 -19.00 10.35
N THR A 229 19.22 -19.69 9.25
CA THR A 229 20.46 -20.46 9.11
C THR A 229 21.69 -19.55 9.08
N LEU A 230 21.56 -18.40 8.41
CA LEU A 230 22.61 -17.38 8.32
C LEU A 230 22.83 -16.69 9.66
N GLN A 231 21.76 -16.43 10.40
CA GLN A 231 21.80 -15.78 11.69
C GLN A 231 22.33 -16.71 12.79
N SER A 232 21.97 -18.00 12.79
CA SER A 232 22.55 -18.98 13.72
C SER A 232 24.06 -19.05 13.53
N TYR A 233 24.52 -19.08 12.28
CA TYR A 233 25.93 -19.14 11.98
C TYR A 233 26.69 -17.86 12.36
N ARG A 234 26.10 -16.68 12.15
CA ARG A 234 26.71 -15.40 12.58
C ARG A 234 27.04 -15.41 14.08
N ASN A 235 26.22 -16.08 14.89
CA ASN A 235 26.40 -16.16 16.33
C ASN A 235 27.48 -17.19 16.75
N ASP A 236 27.81 -18.16 15.89
CA ASP A 236 28.76 -19.24 16.20
C ASP A 236 30.24 -18.88 15.97
N GLY A 237 30.52 -17.68 15.45
CA GLY A 237 31.78 -16.93 15.64
C GLY A 237 33.09 -17.45 15.02
N ASP A 238 33.27 -18.76 14.78
CA ASP A 238 34.63 -19.30 14.61
C ASP A 238 34.80 -20.47 13.61
N HIS A 239 33.80 -20.74 12.76
CA HIS A 239 33.84 -21.91 11.85
C HIS A 239 33.83 -21.57 10.36
N SER A 240 34.57 -20.53 9.95
CA SER A 240 34.80 -20.05 8.56
C SER A 240 34.83 -21.13 7.44
N MET A 241 35.25 -22.37 7.72
CA MET A 241 35.24 -23.46 6.73
C MET A 241 33.86 -24.02 6.35
N ASP A 242 32.82 -23.86 7.18
CA ASP A 242 31.49 -24.44 6.88
C ASP A 242 30.57 -23.55 6.04
N TRP A 243 30.87 -22.26 5.90
CA TRP A 243 30.02 -21.34 5.13
C TRP A 243 29.91 -21.74 3.68
N ASN A 244 31.02 -22.20 3.09
CA ASN A 244 31.03 -22.61 1.71
C ASN A 244 30.16 -23.86 1.49
N THR A 245 30.24 -24.83 2.39
CA THR A 245 29.42 -26.05 2.35
C THR A 245 27.94 -25.72 2.46
N ILE A 246 27.58 -24.80 3.37
CA ILE A 246 26.19 -24.38 3.59
C ILE A 246 25.67 -23.54 2.43
N ALA A 247 26.43 -22.56 1.94
CA ALA A 247 26.10 -21.76 0.77
C ALA A 247 25.91 -22.63 -0.49
N ASN A 248 26.79 -23.60 -0.73
CA ASN A 248 26.65 -24.54 -1.83
C ASN A 248 25.43 -25.45 -1.65
N ARG A 249 25.12 -25.91 -0.44
CA ARG A 249 23.91 -26.70 -0.17
C ARG A 249 22.64 -25.87 -0.41
N LEU A 250 22.57 -24.66 0.14
CA LEU A 250 21.40 -23.78 0.05
C LEU A 250 21.15 -23.30 -1.38
N SER A 251 22.21 -22.97 -2.12
CA SER A 251 22.09 -22.62 -3.53
C SER A 251 21.66 -23.83 -4.37
N ALA A 252 22.13 -25.04 -4.06
CA ALA A 252 21.66 -26.27 -4.70
C ALA A 252 20.17 -26.57 -4.44
N PHE A 253 19.61 -26.15 -3.30
CA PHE A 253 18.17 -26.25 -3.04
C PHE A 253 17.31 -25.30 -3.89
N GLY A 254 17.89 -24.21 -4.41
CA GLY A 254 17.22 -23.28 -5.34
C GLY A 254 17.45 -23.59 -6.82
N CYS A 255 18.44 -24.42 -7.15
CA CYS A 255 18.82 -24.76 -8.53
C CYS A 255 18.01 -25.95 -9.09
N GLU A 256 16.70 -25.78 -9.35
CA GLU A 256 16.08 -26.59 -10.40
C GLU A 256 16.23 -25.82 -11.72
N PRO A 257 17.10 -26.26 -12.66
CA PRO A 257 17.44 -25.45 -13.82
C PRO A 257 16.21 -25.20 -14.70
N VAL A 258 15.92 -23.93 -14.98
CA VAL A 258 14.94 -23.55 -16.00
C VAL A 258 15.41 -24.14 -17.33
N LYS A 259 14.75 -25.23 -17.76
CA LYS A 259 15.09 -25.89 -19.02
C LYS A 259 15.02 -24.86 -20.15
N PRO A 260 16.08 -24.70 -20.98
CA PRO A 260 16.03 -23.81 -22.12
C PRO A 260 14.91 -24.25 -23.06
N ILE A 261 14.07 -23.30 -23.45
CA ILE A 261 12.98 -23.49 -24.41
C ILE A 261 13.59 -24.07 -25.70
N PRO A 262 13.25 -25.31 -26.10
CA PRO A 262 13.77 -25.86 -27.34
C PRO A 262 13.19 -25.08 -28.51
N SER A 263 14.04 -24.36 -29.22
CA SER A 263 13.70 -23.70 -30.48
C SER A 263 13.34 -24.79 -31.51
N LYS A 264 12.03 -24.94 -31.77
CA LYS A 264 11.51 -25.86 -32.78
C LYS A 264 11.92 -25.40 -34.17
N LYS A 265 13.00 -25.98 -34.71
CA LYS A 265 13.19 -26.11 -36.17
C LYS A 265 12.22 -27.19 -36.68
N ASN A 266 11.17 -26.76 -37.37
CA ASN A 266 10.28 -27.63 -38.13
C ASN A 266 11.04 -28.28 -39.29
N LYS A 267 11.14 -29.61 -39.31
CA LYS A 267 11.20 -30.44 -40.52
C LYS A 267 10.92 -31.90 -40.15
N GLY A 268 9.96 -32.52 -40.82
CA GLY A 268 9.94 -33.98 -41.00
C GLY A 268 8.71 -34.71 -40.47
N LYS A 269 7.88 -35.15 -41.42
CA LYS A 269 6.70 -36.01 -41.29
C LYS A 269 7.02 -37.39 -40.68
N SER A 270 6.08 -37.94 -39.89
CA SER A 270 5.49 -39.31 -40.04
C SER A 270 5.16 -40.00 -38.69
N PRO A 271 4.08 -40.80 -38.57
CA PRO A 271 3.44 -41.14 -37.30
C PRO A 271 3.67 -42.59 -36.85
N ARG A 272 3.74 -42.84 -35.53
CA ARG A 272 3.22 -44.09 -34.93
C ARG A 272 3.14 -44.05 -33.40
N LYS A 273 1.88 -44.21 -32.95
CA LYS A 273 1.38 -44.96 -31.78
C LYS A 273 2.30 -45.18 -30.58
N GLY A 274 1.82 -44.76 -29.40
CA GLY A 274 2.29 -45.24 -28.11
C GLY A 274 1.50 -44.64 -26.95
N ILE A 275 0.46 -45.36 -26.53
CA ILE A 275 -0.32 -45.15 -25.31
C ILE A 275 0.62 -45.05 -24.09
N LYS A 276 0.44 -44.03 -23.22
CA LYS A 276 0.55 -44.16 -21.76
C LYS A 276 0.07 -42.90 -21.02
N GLN A 277 -0.79 -43.16 -20.04
CA GLN A 277 -1.39 -42.26 -19.04
C GLN A 277 -0.48 -41.11 -18.60
N GLY A 278 -1.02 -39.88 -18.68
CA GLY A 278 -0.49 -38.71 -17.99
C GLY A 278 -1.44 -38.31 -16.87
N ASN A 279 -1.03 -38.53 -15.62
CA ASN A 279 -1.57 -37.82 -14.47
C ASN A 279 -1.07 -36.38 -14.52
N CYS A 280 -1.99 -35.44 -14.69
CA CYS A 280 -1.74 -34.01 -14.53
C CYS A 280 -1.51 -33.69 -13.05
N LEU A 281 -0.25 -33.62 -12.63
CA LEU A 281 0.12 -32.89 -11.41
C LEU A 281 0.27 -31.41 -11.79
N ALA A 282 -0.65 -30.62 -11.27
CA ALA A 282 -0.68 -29.17 -11.41
C ALA A 282 0.61 -28.54 -10.90
N LYS A 283 1.16 -27.61 -11.70
CA LYS A 283 2.24 -26.69 -11.35
C LYS A 283 1.89 -25.92 -10.08
N ARG A 284 2.49 -26.28 -8.95
CA ARG A 284 2.45 -25.50 -7.72
C ARG A 284 3.50 -24.41 -7.82
N ARG A 285 3.08 -23.18 -8.16
CA ARG A 285 3.87 -21.96 -7.92
C ARG A 285 4.22 -21.91 -6.44
N VAL A 286 5.51 -21.87 -6.12
CA VAL A 286 5.99 -21.66 -4.74
C VAL A 286 5.72 -20.20 -4.39
N ARG A 287 4.58 -19.94 -3.75
CA ARG A 287 4.28 -18.71 -3.03
C ARG A 287 4.89 -18.82 -1.62
N ASN A 288 5.45 -17.71 -1.13
CA ASN A 288 6.02 -17.52 0.20
C ASN A 288 5.24 -18.28 1.29
N THR A 289 5.89 -19.26 1.92
CA THR A 289 5.34 -20.18 2.94
C THR A 289 5.18 -19.54 4.32
N ALA A 290 5.54 -18.26 4.47
CA ALA A 290 5.41 -17.53 5.72
C ALA A 290 3.96 -17.08 6.02
N GLY A 291 3.19 -16.74 4.98
CA GLY A 291 1.79 -16.34 5.12
C GLY A 291 0.82 -17.52 5.13
N THR A 292 1.25 -18.72 4.72
CA THR A 292 0.37 -19.89 4.65
C THR A 292 -0.05 -20.34 6.05
N PHE A 293 0.86 -20.28 7.02
CA PHE A 293 0.56 -20.77 8.37
C PHE A 293 -0.52 -19.95 9.08
N ASP A 294 -0.55 -18.63 8.89
CA ASP A 294 -1.60 -17.76 9.44
C ASP A 294 -2.96 -18.10 8.83
N VAL A 295 -3.00 -18.30 7.50
CA VAL A 295 -4.21 -18.72 6.79
C VAL A 295 -4.65 -20.13 7.20
N ASP A 296 -3.71 -21.05 7.46
CA ASP A 296 -3.99 -22.41 7.88
C ASP A 296 -4.63 -22.46 9.29
N ILE A 297 -4.18 -21.62 10.22
CA ILE A 297 -4.80 -21.49 11.57
C ILE A 297 -6.27 -21.08 11.44
N VAL A 298 -6.54 -19.99 10.70
CA VAL A 298 -7.90 -19.46 10.56
C VAL A 298 -8.79 -20.42 9.76
N THR A 299 -8.23 -21.12 8.76
CA THR A 299 -8.94 -22.17 8.03
C THR A 299 -9.26 -23.37 8.94
N SER A 300 -8.40 -23.71 9.90
CA SER A 300 -8.67 -24.74 10.91
C SER A 300 -9.78 -24.32 11.88
N LEU A 301 -9.85 -23.04 12.29
CA LEU A 301 -10.95 -22.52 13.11
C LEU A 301 -12.31 -22.64 12.40
N HIS A 302 -12.36 -22.31 11.11
CA HIS A 302 -13.57 -22.49 10.29
C HIS A 302 -13.95 -23.95 10.12
N ALA A 303 -12.99 -24.84 9.87
CA ALA A 303 -13.22 -26.28 9.79
C ALA A 303 -13.77 -26.88 11.09
N GLN A 304 -13.48 -26.25 12.24
CA GLN A 304 -14.02 -26.60 13.56
C GLN A 304 -15.36 -25.90 13.87
N HIS A 305 -15.96 -25.19 12.91
CA HIS A 305 -17.18 -24.41 13.06
C HIS A 305 -17.12 -23.30 14.13
N LEU A 306 -15.92 -22.79 14.42
CA LEU A 306 -15.71 -21.70 15.38
C LEU A 306 -15.80 -20.31 14.73
N LEU A 307 -15.64 -20.25 13.41
CA LEU A 307 -15.84 -19.06 12.58
C LEU A 307 -16.91 -19.31 11.53
N THR A 308 -17.70 -18.28 11.21
CA THR A 308 -18.59 -18.29 10.05
C THR A 308 -17.78 -18.16 8.75
N SER A 309 -18.36 -18.52 7.60
CA SER A 309 -17.69 -18.35 6.31
C SER A 309 -17.37 -16.88 5.99
N LEU A 310 -18.25 -15.96 6.40
CA LEU A 310 -18.03 -14.51 6.23
C LEU A 310 -16.86 -14.02 7.09
N GLU A 311 -16.81 -14.43 8.36
CA GLU A 311 -15.68 -14.11 9.26
C GLU A 311 -14.37 -14.63 8.69
N LEU A 312 -14.34 -15.86 8.17
CA LEU A 312 -13.15 -16.43 7.53
C LEU A 312 -12.65 -15.59 6.36
N ASP A 313 -13.55 -15.16 5.48
CA ASP A 313 -13.20 -14.40 4.27
C ASP A 313 -12.69 -12.99 4.62
N ILE A 314 -13.32 -12.33 5.60
CA ILE A 314 -12.86 -11.04 6.13
C ILE A 314 -11.47 -11.19 6.76
N ILE A 315 -11.27 -12.18 7.65
CA ILE A 315 -9.99 -12.40 8.32
C ILE A 315 -8.89 -12.76 7.31
N LYS A 316 -9.18 -13.58 6.30
CA LYS A 316 -8.22 -13.88 5.21
C LYS A 316 -7.82 -12.63 4.44
N ALA A 317 -8.76 -11.76 4.16
CA ALA A 317 -8.49 -10.49 3.51
C ALA A 317 -7.60 -9.57 4.37
N LEU A 318 -7.88 -9.49 5.67
CA LEU A 318 -7.06 -8.73 6.61
C LEU A 318 -5.64 -9.29 6.73
N ILE A 319 -5.48 -10.62 6.71
CA ILE A 319 -4.15 -11.26 6.66
C ILE A 319 -3.43 -10.92 5.36
N GLU A 320 -4.12 -10.94 4.21
CA GLU A 320 -3.56 -10.60 2.91
C GLU A 320 -3.12 -9.13 2.83
N GLN A 321 -3.84 -8.24 3.52
CA GLN A 321 -3.52 -6.82 3.67
C GLN A 321 -2.44 -6.51 4.72
N GLU A 322 -1.94 -7.55 5.40
CA GLU A 322 -0.98 -7.41 6.51
C GLU A 322 -1.51 -6.55 7.66
N ASP A 323 -2.82 -6.67 7.98
CA ASP A 323 -3.43 -5.95 9.10
C ASP A 323 -2.70 -6.25 10.42
N PHE A 324 -2.26 -5.18 11.09
CA PHE A 324 -1.41 -5.29 12.26
C PHE A 324 -2.11 -5.96 13.45
N GLN A 325 -3.40 -5.69 13.65
CA GLN A 325 -4.14 -6.21 14.80
C GLN A 325 -4.35 -7.73 14.66
N VAL A 326 -4.81 -8.18 13.48
CA VAL A 326 -5.01 -9.60 13.18
C VAL A 326 -3.68 -10.37 13.27
N LEU A 327 -2.61 -9.84 12.66
CA LEU A 327 -1.29 -10.48 12.73
C LEU A 327 -0.72 -10.51 14.15
N GLN A 328 -1.00 -9.49 14.97
CA GLN A 328 -0.55 -9.46 16.36
C GLN A 328 -1.30 -10.50 17.22
N ILE A 329 -2.61 -10.65 17.05
CA ILE A 329 -3.40 -11.69 17.73
C ILE A 329 -2.87 -13.09 17.37
N LEU A 330 -2.66 -13.35 16.07
CA LEU A 330 -2.11 -14.62 15.61
C LEU A 330 -0.69 -14.87 16.14
N ARG A 331 0.14 -13.81 16.25
CA ARG A 331 1.48 -13.90 16.85
C ARG A 331 1.42 -14.22 18.34
N VAL A 332 0.56 -13.55 19.10
CA VAL A 332 0.36 -13.80 20.55
C VAL A 332 -0.12 -15.23 20.77
N PHE A 333 -1.06 -15.71 19.97
CA PHE A 333 -1.52 -17.09 20.03
C PHE A 333 -0.40 -18.10 19.77
N LYS A 334 0.44 -17.86 18.74
CA LYS A 334 1.60 -18.73 18.45
C LYS A 334 2.65 -18.75 19.55
N GLN A 335 2.78 -17.65 20.30
CA GLN A 335 3.75 -17.52 21.39
C GLN A 335 3.22 -18.03 22.73
N SER A 336 1.90 -18.21 22.85
CA SER A 336 1.28 -18.72 24.08
C SER A 336 1.47 -20.22 24.19
N ASP A 337 2.00 -20.69 25.32
CA ASP A 337 2.09 -22.12 25.63
C ASP A 337 0.71 -22.78 25.69
N ARG A 338 -0.30 -22.00 26.12
CA ARG A 338 -1.71 -22.39 26.13
C ARG A 338 -2.32 -21.95 24.82
N HIS A 339 -2.41 -22.87 23.87
CA HIS A 339 -3.05 -22.66 22.57
C HIS A 339 -4.58 -22.62 22.75
N ASP A 340 -5.07 -21.63 23.49
CA ASP A 340 -6.48 -21.46 23.80
C ASP A 340 -7.22 -20.93 22.57
N VAL A 341 -7.84 -21.86 21.86
CA VAL A 341 -8.54 -21.63 20.60
C VAL A 341 -9.75 -20.72 20.78
N ILE A 342 -10.38 -20.72 21.97
CA ILE A 342 -11.56 -19.90 22.25
C ILE A 342 -11.16 -18.43 22.36
N ILE A 343 -10.09 -18.14 23.11
CA ILE A 343 -9.56 -16.77 23.25
C ILE A 343 -9.13 -16.22 21.89
N LEU A 344 -8.47 -17.05 21.06
CA LEU A 344 -8.11 -16.66 19.69
C LEU A 344 -9.35 -16.31 18.86
N ARG A 345 -10.36 -17.17 18.88
CA ARG A 345 -11.61 -16.96 18.13
C ARG A 345 -12.30 -15.68 18.56
N ASP A 346 -12.46 -15.46 19.86
CA ASP A 346 -13.17 -14.28 20.37
C ASP A 346 -12.42 -12.99 20.03
N ALA A 347 -11.10 -12.98 20.07
CA ALA A 347 -10.30 -11.84 19.66
C ALA A 347 -10.42 -11.55 18.15
N LEU A 348 -10.40 -12.58 17.30
CA LEU A 348 -10.58 -12.42 15.86
C LEU A 348 -12.00 -11.96 15.48
N VAL A 349 -13.03 -12.53 16.12
CA VAL A 349 -14.42 -12.15 15.88
C VAL A 349 -14.70 -10.72 16.36
N SER A 350 -14.11 -10.29 17.46
CA SER A 350 -14.22 -8.90 17.92
C SER A 350 -13.75 -7.88 16.86
N ILE A 351 -12.69 -8.18 16.11
CA ILE A 351 -12.22 -7.31 15.00
C ILE A 351 -13.24 -7.32 13.86
N VAL A 352 -13.78 -8.48 13.51
CA VAL A 352 -14.79 -8.60 12.45
C VAL A 352 -16.06 -7.83 12.84
N GLU A 353 -16.51 -7.94 14.09
CA GLU A 353 -17.64 -7.19 14.62
C GLU A 353 -17.39 -5.68 14.58
N GLU A 354 -16.20 -5.22 14.96
CA GLU A 354 -15.82 -3.80 14.88
C GLU A 354 -15.91 -3.26 13.44
N ILE A 355 -15.27 -3.97 12.49
CA ILE A 355 -15.29 -3.59 11.07
C ILE A 355 -16.71 -3.62 10.51
N THR A 356 -17.49 -4.66 10.84
CA THR A 356 -18.85 -4.82 10.31
C THR A 356 -19.87 -3.91 10.98
N MET A 357 -19.61 -3.42 12.20
CA MET A 357 -20.41 -2.36 12.83
C MET A 357 -20.10 -0.99 12.23
N GLU A 358 -18.83 -0.69 11.93
CA GLU A 358 -18.41 0.60 11.38
C GLU A 358 -18.90 0.81 9.95
N LEU A 359 -19.04 -0.26 9.18
CA LEU A 359 -19.56 -0.23 7.80
C LEU A 359 -21.06 0.06 7.68
N GLY A 360 -21.82 0.11 8.77
CA GLY A 360 -23.27 0.29 8.73
C GLY A 360 -24.02 -0.78 7.91
N ASP A 361 -25.34 -0.83 8.00
CA ASP A 361 -26.11 -1.80 7.20
C ASP A 361 -26.16 -1.42 5.70
N GLU A 362 -25.78 -0.20 5.34
CA GLU A 362 -25.78 0.28 3.95
C GLU A 362 -24.53 -0.16 3.14
N GLU A 363 -23.36 -0.40 3.76
CA GLU A 363 -22.13 -0.77 3.04
C GLU A 363 -21.81 -2.28 3.06
N LYS A 364 -22.44 -3.04 3.96
CA LYS A 364 -22.36 -4.52 4.04
C LYS A 364 -22.78 -5.21 2.73
N VAL A 365 -23.74 -4.61 2.03
CA VAL A 365 -24.24 -5.10 0.76
C VAL A 365 -23.15 -4.95 -0.32
N THR A 366 -22.50 -3.79 -0.38
CA THR A 366 -21.48 -3.44 -1.38
C THR A 366 -20.18 -4.24 -1.22
N ALA A 367 -19.75 -4.53 0.01
CA ALA A 367 -18.54 -5.32 0.27
C ALA A 367 -18.69 -6.80 -0.11
N ALA A 368 -19.90 -7.38 0.05
CA ALA A 368 -20.21 -8.73 -0.42
C ALA A 368 -20.22 -8.81 -1.97
N PHE A 369 -20.57 -7.71 -2.65
CA PHE A 369 -20.58 -7.63 -4.12
C PHE A 369 -19.19 -7.49 -4.74
N ALA A 370 -18.26 -6.80 -4.09
CA ALA A 370 -16.93 -6.53 -4.64
C ALA A 370 -16.02 -7.77 -4.74
N ARG A 371 -16.38 -8.92 -4.15
CA ARG A 371 -15.51 -10.11 -4.06
C ARG A 371 -16.11 -11.43 -4.56
N GLY A 372 -17.31 -11.44 -5.14
CA GLY A 372 -17.97 -12.66 -5.60
C GLY A 372 -17.96 -12.86 -7.11
N MET A 373 -17.21 -13.88 -7.56
CA MET A 373 -17.30 -14.57 -8.87
C MET A 373 -16.35 -14.15 -10.00
N ASP A 374 -15.04 -14.17 -9.73
CA ASP A 374 -14.03 -14.31 -10.79
C ASP A 374 -13.62 -15.78 -10.94
N ASN A 375 -14.49 -16.57 -11.58
CA ASN A 375 -14.15 -17.93 -12.04
C ASN A 375 -15.00 -18.35 -13.25
N ALA A 376 -15.01 -17.54 -14.31
CA ALA A 376 -15.34 -17.98 -15.66
C ALA A 376 -14.82 -16.98 -16.71
N VAL A 377 -13.84 -17.45 -17.50
CA VAL A 377 -13.49 -16.94 -18.84
C VAL A 377 -12.81 -15.57 -18.90
N ARG A 378 -11.47 -15.57 -18.76
CA ARG A 378 -10.60 -14.52 -19.30
C ARG A 378 -10.23 -14.86 -20.75
N GLU A 379 -11.03 -14.39 -21.70
CA GLU A 379 -10.56 -14.16 -23.06
C GLU A 379 -9.80 -12.84 -23.15
N VAL A 380 -8.90 -12.83 -24.11
CA VAL A 380 -7.84 -11.87 -24.38
C VAL A 380 -8.39 -10.78 -25.32
N ASN A 381 -8.18 -9.49 -25.03
CA ASN A 381 -7.61 -8.48 -25.96
C ASN A 381 -7.88 -7.00 -25.57
N GLN A 382 -6.85 -6.17 -25.83
CA GLN A 382 -6.84 -4.74 -26.23
C GLN A 382 -7.36 -3.72 -25.20
N LEU A 383 -6.52 -2.98 -24.46
CA LEU A 383 -5.58 -1.92 -24.89
C LEU A 383 -6.28 -0.78 -25.66
N GLU A 384 -6.73 0.24 -24.93
CA GLU A 384 -6.68 1.64 -25.37
C GLU A 384 -6.85 2.57 -24.14
N ASP A 385 -5.80 3.36 -23.87
CA ASP A 385 -5.78 4.44 -22.89
C ASP A 385 -6.72 5.56 -23.36
N SER A 386 -7.80 5.79 -22.62
CA SER A 386 -8.63 6.99 -22.78
C SER A 386 -9.16 7.44 -21.42
N ASP A 387 -8.26 7.99 -20.62
CA ASP A 387 -8.55 8.63 -19.34
C ASP A 387 -9.28 9.96 -19.56
N LYS A 388 -10.61 9.93 -19.72
CA LYS A 388 -11.48 11.08 -19.39
C LYS A 388 -13.00 10.84 -19.37
N ASP A 389 -13.49 9.61 -19.51
CA ASP A 389 -14.95 9.35 -19.53
C ASP A 389 -15.39 8.14 -18.68
N SER A 390 -14.61 7.81 -17.64
CA SER A 390 -14.82 6.60 -16.83
C SER A 390 -16.14 6.57 -16.04
N GLY A 391 -16.76 7.72 -15.76
CA GLY A 391 -18.02 7.77 -15.02
C GLY A 391 -19.24 7.29 -15.83
N SER A 392 -19.22 7.37 -17.16
CA SER A 392 -20.40 7.04 -17.99
C SER A 392 -20.66 5.53 -18.12
N LEU A 393 -19.66 4.68 -17.84
CA LEU A 393 -19.78 3.23 -18.00
C LEU A 393 -20.00 2.47 -16.68
N GLU A 394 -19.93 3.15 -15.54
CA GLU A 394 -20.04 2.50 -14.22
C GLU A 394 -21.44 1.93 -13.97
N TRP A 395 -22.51 2.67 -14.28
CA TRP A 395 -23.87 2.19 -14.08
C TRP A 395 -24.23 1.02 -14.99
N GLN A 396 -23.75 1.01 -16.24
CA GLN A 396 -24.03 -0.07 -17.19
C GLN A 396 -23.40 -1.39 -16.71
N ARG A 397 -22.16 -1.32 -16.19
CA ARG A 397 -21.46 -2.48 -15.62
C ARG A 397 -22.18 -2.99 -14.38
N HIS A 398 -22.55 -2.09 -13.48
CA HIS A 398 -23.23 -2.48 -12.25
C HIS A 398 -24.62 -3.07 -12.52
N LEU A 399 -25.42 -2.43 -13.38
CA LEU A 399 -26.75 -2.94 -13.73
C LEU A 399 -26.66 -4.29 -14.46
N SER A 400 -25.70 -4.48 -15.36
CA SER A 400 -25.48 -5.78 -16.03
C SER A 400 -25.15 -6.90 -15.02
N PHE A 401 -24.38 -6.57 -13.99
CA PHE A 401 -24.06 -7.49 -12.91
C PHE A 401 -25.29 -7.86 -12.07
N LEU A 402 -26.12 -6.87 -11.68
CA LEU A 402 -27.37 -7.11 -10.96
C LEU A 402 -28.35 -7.98 -11.77
N LEU A 403 -28.47 -7.75 -13.08
CA LEU A 403 -29.28 -8.59 -13.97
C LEU A 403 -28.81 -10.05 -13.96
N GLY A 404 -27.50 -10.30 -14.01
CA GLY A 404 -26.93 -11.65 -13.92
C GLY A 404 -27.22 -12.32 -12.58
N GLN A 405 -27.18 -11.55 -11.49
CA GLN A 405 -27.53 -12.07 -10.17
C GLN A 405 -29.01 -12.42 -10.02
N TRP A 406 -29.91 -11.54 -10.44
CA TRP A 406 -31.36 -11.80 -10.39
C TRP A 406 -31.78 -12.92 -11.33
N GLN A 407 -31.06 -13.14 -12.42
CA GLN A 407 -31.20 -14.32 -13.25
C GLN A 407 -30.82 -15.61 -12.48
N ALA A 408 -29.67 -15.61 -11.79
CA ALA A 408 -29.21 -16.75 -11.02
C ALA A 408 -30.17 -17.10 -9.86
N GLN A 409 -30.80 -16.08 -9.28
CA GLN A 409 -31.83 -16.22 -8.24
C GLN A 409 -33.22 -16.55 -8.79
N GLN A 410 -33.38 -16.71 -10.12
CA GLN A 410 -34.66 -16.96 -10.79
C GLN A 410 -35.73 -15.86 -10.59
N GLN A 411 -35.30 -14.64 -10.25
CA GLN A 411 -36.18 -13.47 -10.12
C GLN A 411 -36.45 -12.79 -11.47
N LEU A 412 -35.57 -13.01 -12.46
CA LEU A 412 -35.77 -12.63 -13.86
C LEU A 412 -35.66 -13.85 -14.77
N THR A 413 -36.49 -13.90 -15.82
CA THR A 413 -36.35 -14.95 -16.83
C THR A 413 -35.16 -14.66 -17.75
N SER A 414 -34.62 -15.69 -18.41
CA SER A 414 -33.53 -15.49 -19.39
C SER A 414 -33.94 -14.58 -20.55
N ALA A 415 -35.23 -14.53 -20.90
CA ALA A 415 -35.75 -13.64 -21.93
C ALA A 415 -35.73 -12.18 -21.45
N ASP A 416 -36.23 -11.91 -20.23
CA ASP A 416 -36.22 -10.57 -19.63
C ASP A 416 -34.81 -10.00 -19.54
N VAL A 417 -33.85 -10.81 -19.09
CA VAL A 417 -32.45 -10.41 -18.97
C VAL A 417 -31.86 -10.05 -20.33
N SER A 418 -32.19 -10.79 -21.40
CA SER A 418 -31.68 -10.48 -22.75
C SER A 418 -32.20 -9.13 -23.26
N VAL A 419 -33.47 -8.82 -23.04
CA VAL A 419 -34.10 -7.55 -23.41
C VAL A 419 -33.50 -6.40 -22.59
N LEU A 420 -33.36 -6.58 -21.28
CA LEU A 420 -32.79 -5.56 -20.39
C LEU A 420 -31.31 -5.30 -20.71
N LEU A 421 -30.50 -6.32 -20.97
CA LEU A 421 -29.10 -6.16 -21.40
C LEU A 421 -29.00 -5.42 -22.74
N GLN A 422 -29.90 -5.70 -23.69
CA GLN A 422 -29.97 -4.94 -24.93
C GLN A 422 -30.28 -3.46 -24.69
N MET A 423 -31.23 -3.16 -23.81
CA MET A 423 -31.56 -1.78 -23.41
C MET A 423 -30.41 -1.08 -22.66
N VAL A 424 -29.67 -1.80 -21.82
CA VAL A 424 -28.46 -1.29 -21.14
C VAL A 424 -27.40 -0.92 -22.18
N ASN A 425 -27.12 -1.81 -23.14
CA ASN A 425 -26.15 -1.55 -24.21
C ASN A 425 -26.55 -0.37 -25.10
N GLN A 426 -27.86 -0.14 -25.27
CA GLN A 426 -28.41 1.02 -25.99
C GLN A 426 -28.44 2.31 -25.15
N ARG A 427 -27.99 2.27 -23.89
CA ARG A 427 -28.08 3.40 -22.94
C ARG A 427 -29.49 3.97 -22.85
N HIS A 428 -30.47 3.08 -22.70
CA HIS A 428 -31.86 3.49 -22.68
C HIS A 428 -32.14 4.37 -21.45
N ASN A 429 -32.50 5.65 -21.64
CA ASN A 429 -32.70 6.64 -20.58
C ASN A 429 -33.57 6.15 -19.41
N LEU A 430 -34.59 5.34 -19.69
CA LEU A 430 -35.45 4.77 -18.63
C LEU A 430 -34.68 3.89 -17.63
N LEU A 431 -33.73 3.09 -18.10
CA LEU A 431 -32.91 2.24 -17.23
C LEU A 431 -31.88 3.05 -16.45
N GLU A 432 -31.32 4.08 -17.10
CA GLU A 432 -30.40 5.01 -16.45
C GLU A 432 -31.11 5.77 -15.33
N SER A 433 -32.30 6.33 -15.57
CA SER A 433 -33.08 7.01 -14.53
C SER A 433 -33.53 6.08 -13.39
N ALA A 434 -33.93 4.84 -13.70
CA ALA A 434 -34.27 3.87 -12.67
C ALA A 434 -33.05 3.52 -11.80
N TYR A 435 -31.88 3.40 -12.44
CA TYR A 435 -30.63 3.15 -11.75
C TYR A 435 -30.16 4.35 -10.91
N GLU A 436 -30.34 5.59 -11.38
CA GLU A 436 -30.00 6.80 -10.61
C GLU A 436 -30.81 6.90 -9.31
N VAL A 437 -32.09 6.51 -9.33
CA VAL A 437 -32.93 6.45 -8.12
C VAL A 437 -32.38 5.39 -7.15
N PHE A 438 -32.11 4.18 -7.67
CA PHE A 438 -31.49 3.10 -6.91
C PHE A 438 -30.12 3.49 -6.32
N ALA A 439 -29.29 4.24 -7.06
CA ALA A 439 -28.01 4.70 -6.56
C ALA A 439 -28.14 5.71 -5.41
N GLY A 440 -29.31 6.34 -5.26
CA GLY A 440 -29.62 7.29 -4.19
C GLY A 440 -30.16 6.64 -2.92
N ASP A 441 -30.95 5.57 -3.03
CA ASP A 441 -31.64 4.93 -1.90
C ASP A 441 -31.16 3.50 -1.56
N GLY A 442 -30.48 2.83 -2.50
CA GLY A 442 -30.00 1.47 -2.36
C GLY A 442 -31.08 0.38 -2.39
N ASP A 443 -32.34 0.68 -2.74
CA ASP A 443 -33.43 -0.31 -2.71
C ASP A 443 -33.42 -1.22 -3.95
N ALA A 444 -32.71 -2.33 -3.83
CA ALA A 444 -32.60 -3.34 -4.89
C ALA A 444 -33.95 -3.96 -5.28
N ASN A 445 -34.93 -4.03 -4.37
CA ASN A 445 -36.24 -4.62 -4.66
C ASN A 445 -37.09 -3.68 -5.52
N GLU A 446 -37.03 -2.38 -5.26
CA GLU A 446 -37.72 -1.37 -6.07
C GLU A 446 -37.15 -1.31 -7.50
N LEU A 447 -35.82 -1.38 -7.62
CA LEU A 447 -35.16 -1.47 -8.93
C LEU A 447 -35.59 -2.74 -9.67
N LEU A 448 -35.61 -3.89 -9.00
CA LEU A 448 -36.04 -5.16 -9.61
C LEU A 448 -37.49 -5.11 -10.12
N ASP A 449 -38.45 -4.62 -9.31
CA ASP A 449 -39.86 -4.48 -9.75
C ASP A 449 -39.97 -3.54 -10.95
N THR A 450 -39.23 -2.43 -10.92
CA THR A 450 -39.17 -1.48 -12.05
C THR A 450 -38.67 -2.17 -13.32
N LEU A 451 -37.58 -2.93 -13.24
CA LEU A 451 -37.00 -3.65 -14.37
C LEU A 451 -37.91 -4.76 -14.88
N GLN A 452 -38.59 -5.50 -14.00
CA GLN A 452 -39.59 -6.51 -14.39
C GLN A 452 -40.74 -5.89 -15.18
N ARG A 453 -41.24 -4.72 -14.75
CA ARG A 453 -42.28 -3.99 -15.49
C ARG A 453 -41.79 -3.51 -16.85
N VAL A 454 -40.54 -3.04 -16.93
CA VAL A 454 -39.90 -2.61 -18.19
C VAL A 454 -39.72 -3.79 -19.14
N ALA A 455 -39.22 -4.93 -18.66
CA ALA A 455 -39.04 -6.13 -19.47
C ALA A 455 -40.40 -6.63 -20.00
N LYS A 456 -41.42 -6.74 -19.14
CA LYS A 456 -42.77 -7.16 -19.50
C LYS A 456 -43.42 -6.23 -20.54
N LYS A 457 -43.17 -4.92 -20.46
CA LYS A 457 -43.69 -3.94 -21.42
C LYS A 457 -43.05 -4.10 -22.81
N ASN A 458 -41.77 -4.43 -22.87
CA ASN A 458 -41.05 -4.60 -24.14
C ASN A 458 -41.30 -5.98 -24.77
N THR A 459 -41.44 -7.05 -23.96
CA THR A 459 -41.75 -8.38 -24.48
C THR A 459 -43.18 -8.52 -25.01
N ALA A 460 -44.09 -7.61 -24.65
CA ALA A 460 -45.45 -7.56 -25.18
C ALA A 460 -45.56 -6.78 -26.51
N ALA A 461 -44.50 -6.09 -26.94
CA ALA A 461 -44.48 -5.29 -28.16
C ALA A 461 -43.94 -6.07 -29.39
N ASP A 462 -43.34 -7.23 -29.15
CA ASP A 462 -42.96 -8.23 -30.16
C ASP A 462 -44.06 -9.29 -30.29
#